data_AF-A0A503XM46-F1
#
_entry.id   AF-A0A503XM46-F1
#
_cell.length_a   1.000
_cell.length_b   1.000
_cell.length_c   1.000
_cell.angle_alpha   90.00
_cell.angle_beta   90.00
_cell.angle_gamma   90.00
#
_symmetry.space_group_name_H-M   'P 1'
#
loop_
_entity.id
_entity.type
_entity.pdbx_description
1 polymer ?
#
loop_
_entity_poly.entity_id
_entity_poly.type
_entity_poly.pdbx_seq_one_letter_code
_entity_poly.pdbx_strand_id
1 'polypeptide(L)' 'MDFSKRTDWEALASALDVNIYQRSKTVWIAAGKYRGKDIEVKGRSPSIALALWKEAAGYTGSEW' A
#
# COMPACT_ATOMS: atom_id res chain seq x y z
N MET A 1 21.41 4.49 -18.83
CA MET A 1 20.29 5.00 -18.03
C MET A 1 19.91 3.92 -17.04
N ASP A 2 20.14 4.15 -15.75
CA ASP A 2 19.69 3.26 -14.69
C ASP A 2 18.17 3.36 -14.64
N PHE A 3 17.45 2.38 -15.19
CA PHE A 3 16.05 2.17 -14.88
C PHE A 3 16.01 1.62 -13.45
N SER A 4 16.37 2.46 -12.48
CA SER A 4 16.19 2.20 -11.07
C SER A 4 14.73 1.82 -10.92
N LYS A 5 14.52 0.53 -10.66
CA LYS A 5 13.25 -0.14 -10.50
C LYS A 5 12.32 0.81 -9.76
N ARG A 6 11.37 1.46 -10.45
CA ARG A 6 10.20 2.01 -9.77
C ARG A 6 9.63 0.83 -9.04
N THR A 7 9.73 0.86 -7.72
CA THR A 7 9.40 -0.33 -6.95
C THR A 7 7.93 -0.65 -7.22
N ASP A 8 7.60 -1.90 -7.55
CA ASP A 8 6.26 -2.28 -8.03
C ASP A 8 5.11 -1.77 -7.13
N TRP A 9 5.38 -1.62 -5.84
CA TRP A 9 4.43 -1.08 -4.88
C TRP A 9 4.12 0.41 -5.08
N GLU A 10 5.05 1.25 -5.58
CA GLU A 10 4.81 2.68 -5.81
C GLU A 10 3.82 2.91 -6.95
N ALA A 11 3.99 2.17 -8.05
CA ALA A 11 3.06 2.21 -9.18
C ALA A 11 1.67 1.74 -8.78
N LEU A 12 1.58 0.66 -7.99
CA LEU A 12 0.32 0.14 -7.46
C LEU A 12 -0.33 1.10 -6.46
N ALA A 13 0.45 1.69 -5.56
CA ALA A 13 -0.05 2.66 -4.58
C ALA A 13 -0.62 3.90 -5.29
N SER A 14 0.09 4.42 -6.29
CA SER A 14 -0.40 5.53 -7.12
C SER A 14 -1.67 5.17 -7.90
N ALA A 15 -1.77 3.94 -8.44
CA ALA A 15 -2.97 3.49 -9.16
C ALA A 15 -4.18 3.32 -8.25
N LEU A 16 -3.96 3.03 -6.96
CA LEU A 16 -5.00 2.82 -5.96
C LEU A 16 -5.30 4.06 -5.10
N ASP A 17 -4.65 5.20 -5.39
CA ASP A 17 -4.70 6.42 -4.58
C ASP A 17 -4.36 6.16 -3.08
N VAL A 18 -3.33 5.33 -2.87
CA VAL A 18 -2.82 4.97 -1.54
C VAL A 18 -1.52 5.71 -1.29
N ASN A 19 -1.47 6.47 -0.21
CA ASN A 19 -0.26 7.10 0.27
C ASN A 19 0.50 6.14 1.18
N ILE A 20 1.75 5.83 0.82
CA ILE A 20 2.63 4.98 1.62
C ILE A 20 3.81 5.80 2.11
N TYR A 21 4.00 5.84 3.42
CA TYR A 21 5.07 6.60 4.03
C TYR A 21 5.68 5.86 5.22
N GLN A 22 6.97 6.09 5.44
CA GLN A 22 7.67 5.54 6.58
C GLN A 22 7.37 6.38 7.82
N ARG A 23 6.76 5.78 8.84
CA ARG A 23 6.55 6.43 10.14
C ARG A 23 7.74 6.25 11.08
N SER A 24 8.46 5.13 10.97
CA SER A 24 9.65 4.83 11.77
C SER A 24 10.54 3.81 11.05
N LYS A 25 11.74 3.54 11.60
CA LYS A 25 12.74 2.66 10.97
C LYS A 25 12.17 1.32 10.47
N THR A 26 11.22 0.74 11.21
CA THR A 26 10.57 -0.54 10.87
C THR A 26 9.08 -0.43 10.64
N VAL A 27 8.51 0.79 10.64
CA VAL A 27 7.06 0.99 10.55
C VAL A 27 6.74 1.84 9.32
N TRP A 28 5.97 1.23 8.42
CA TRP A 28 5.42 1.84 7.23
C TRP A 28 3.91 1.92 7.35
N ILE A 29 3.34 3.02 6.89
CA ILE A 29 1.90 3.25 6.91
C ILE A 29 1.42 3.28 5.47
N ALA A 30 0.33 2.57 5.19
CA ALA A 30 -0.41 2.70 3.95
C ALA A 30 -1.79 3.28 4.31
N ALA A 31 -2.07 4.46 3.78
CA ALA A 31 -3.28 5.22 4.05
C ALA A 31 -3.95 5.58 2.72
N GLY A 32 -5.25 5.33 2.61
CA GLY A 32 -5.98 5.59 1.38
C GLY A 32 -7.48 5.45 1.62
N LYS A 33 -8.27 6.01 0.72
CA LYS A 33 -9.74 5.97 0.81
C LYS A 33 -10.28 4.91 -0.14
N TYR A 34 -11.08 3.99 0.38
CA TYR A 34 -11.74 2.97 -0.45
C TYR A 34 -13.22 2.86 -0.11
N ARG A 35 -14.08 2.95 -1.14
CA ARG A 35 -15.55 2.91 -0.99
C ARG A 35 -16.09 3.85 0.09
N GLY A 36 -15.53 5.06 0.19
CA GLY A 36 -15.96 6.06 1.17
C GLY A 36 -15.44 5.84 2.59
N LYS A 37 -14.64 4.80 2.84
CA LYS A 37 -13.98 4.53 4.11
C LYS A 37 -12.51 4.88 4.03
N ASP A 38 -12.03 5.63 5.01
CA ASP A 38 -10.61 5.89 5.20
C ASP A 38 -9.97 4.66 5.87
N ILE A 39 -8.94 4.12 5.23
CA ILE A 39 -8.26 2.90 5.67
C ILE A 39 -6.80 3.24 5.87
N GLU A 40 -6.33 3.02 7.08
CA GLU A 40 -4.93 3.15 7.46
C GLU A 40 -4.46 1.84 8.08
N VAL A 41 -3.37 1.29 7.54
CA VAL A 41 -2.74 0.08 8.07
C VAL A 41 -1.25 0.27 8.26
N LYS A 42 -0.66 -0.57 9.11
CA LYS A 42 0.77 -0.54 9.43
C LYS A 42 1.43 -1.82 8.95
N GLY A 43 2.55 -1.69 8.26
CA GLY A 43 3.38 -2.80 7.80
C GLY A 43 4.84 -2.61 8.19
N ARG A 44 5.60 -3.71 8.16
CA ARG A 44 7.05 -3.69 8.43
C ARG A 44 7.90 -3.23 7.24
N SER A 45 7.28 -3.05 6.09
CA SER A 45 7.89 -2.69 4.80
C SER A 45 6.81 -2.07 3.91
N PRO A 46 7.16 -1.25 2.90
CA PRO A 46 6.16 -0.57 2.05
C PRO A 46 5.26 -1.55 1.30
N SER A 47 5.83 -2.62 0.72
CA SER A 47 5.05 -3.65 0.03
C SER A 47 4.07 -4.40 0.96
N ILE A 48 4.47 -4.64 2.22
CA ILE A 48 3.61 -5.28 3.22
C ILE A 48 2.49 -4.33 3.66
N ALA A 49 2.80 -3.05 3.87
CA ALA A 49 1.79 -2.06 4.21
C ALA A 49 0.74 -1.95 3.09
N LEU A 50 1.16 -1.94 1.82
CA LEU A 50 0.24 -1.93 0.68
C LEU A 50 -0.63 -3.20 0.61
N ALA A 51 -0.03 -4.37 0.80
CA ALA A 51 -0.76 -5.64 0.79
C ALA A 51 -1.85 -5.65 1.89
N LEU A 52 -1.49 -5.27 3.11
CA LEU A 52 -2.43 -5.14 4.23
C LEU A 52 -3.53 -4.12 3.94
N TRP A 53 -3.21 -3.03 3.23
CA TRP A 53 -4.19 -2.00 2.89
C TRP A 53 -5.20 -2.57 1.90
N LYS A 54 -4.73 -3.32 0.89
CA LYS A 54 -5.60 -4.01 -0.07
C LYS A 54 -6.50 -5.04 0.63
N GLU A 55 -5.96 -5.82 1.56
CA GLU A 55 -6.74 -6.76 2.38
C GLU A 55 -7.81 -6.04 3.20
N ALA A 56 -7.44 -4.96 3.91
CA ALA A 56 -8.35 -4.16 4.73
C ALA A 56 -9.42 -3.41 3.90
N ALA A 57 -9.06 -2.96 2.69
CA ALA A 57 -9.98 -2.40 1.72
C ALA A 57 -11.02 -3.42 1.23
N GLY A 58 -10.83 -4.72 1.52
CA GLY A 58 -11.63 -5.75 0.89
C GLY A 58 -11.39 -5.74 -0.62
N TYR A 59 -10.16 -5.41 -1.05
CA TYR A 59 -9.65 -5.72 -2.38
C TYR A 59 -9.46 -7.24 -2.46
N THR A 60 -10.57 -7.95 -2.35
CA THR A 60 -10.67 -9.35 -2.65
C THR A 60 -10.53 -9.44 -4.17
N GLY A 61 -9.33 -9.72 -4.63
CA GLY A 61 -9.23 -10.63 -5.76
C GLY A 61 -9.79 -11.96 -5.26
N SER A 62 -11.12 -12.07 -5.23
CA SER A 62 -11.80 -13.36 -5.21
C SER A 62 -11.22 -14.13 -6.41
N GLU A 63 -10.61 -15.30 -6.31
CA GLU A 63 -10.68 -16.39 -5.34
C GLU A 63 -9.30 -17.09 -5.24
N TRP A 64 -9.13 -17.88 -4.18
CA TRP A 64 -8.07 -18.88 -4.03
C TRP A 64 -8.14 -19.96 -5.11
#